data_AF-A0AAD0T2I5-F1
#
_entry.id   AF-A0AAD0T2I5-F1
#
_cell.length_a   1.000
_cell.length_b   1.000
_cell.length_c   1.000
_cell.angle_alpha   90.00
_cell.angle_beta   90.00
_cell.angle_gamma   90.00
#
_symmetry.space_group_name_H-M   'P 1'
#
loop_
_entity.id
_entity.type
_entity.pdbx_description
1 polymer ?
#
loop_
_entity_poly.entity_id
_entity_poly.type
_entity_poly.pdbx_seq_one_letter_code
_entity_poly.pdbx_strand_id
1 'polypeptide(L)'
;MKVSTRIYTLIMALMLTSTSAYASVFSLIEATGEGLNQLLLKSGVLDSEVRSVVTKNLDLAMKDLSHTGKKEDFSFNTLKMMVKGSQDKARLQKVSEVFAKENPEAKELKEAINSFVYLSQRYGYKKSAILSCAPCVNKNLSDNGFDFVLSEMKDESSARIFKVMSRYNSPAKVQRQLYSQVKNEGWSARVPMLNPTDEEALLYFLTAQKYGSSAQKELISAIKEVSVSNGKVDLFSNFNGHKFYSFLSSGFNDNEMTELARILKATAEEMKESKKGTMDAFYDVLQKEADEARTPAARQKKLALLEYLRDDAKCFKK
;
A
#
# COMPACT_ATOMS: atom_id res chain seq x y z
N MET A 1 60.91 4.92 -39.94
CA MET A 1 59.50 4.85 -39.48
C MET A 1 59.47 4.37 -38.03
N LYS A 2 59.36 5.29 -37.06
CA LYS A 2 59.20 5.00 -35.62
C LYS A 2 57.99 5.76 -35.12
N VAL A 3 56.80 5.26 -35.44
CA VAL A 3 55.52 5.76 -34.92
C VAL A 3 54.65 4.54 -34.66
N SER A 4 54.85 3.82 -33.56
CA SER A 4 53.88 2.79 -33.15
C SER A 4 54.17 2.23 -31.75
N THR A 5 54.19 3.08 -30.72
CA THR A 5 54.16 2.55 -29.34
C THR A 5 53.57 3.55 -28.36
N ARG A 6 53.88 4.84 -28.50
CA ARG A 6 53.32 5.89 -27.63
C ARG A 6 51.84 6.21 -27.87
N ILE A 7 51.30 5.90 -29.05
CA ILE A 7 49.88 6.15 -29.37
C ILE A 7 48.97 5.07 -28.75
N TYR A 8 49.43 3.81 -28.69
CA TYR A 8 48.65 2.73 -28.09
C TYR A 8 48.55 2.84 -26.56
N THR A 9 49.57 3.37 -25.89
CA THR A 9 49.52 3.59 -24.43
C THR A 9 48.58 4.73 -24.05
N LEU A 10 48.42 5.75 -24.90
CA LEU A 10 47.51 6.87 -24.64
C LEU A 10 46.04 6.50 -24.88
N ILE A 11 45.75 5.61 -25.84
CA ILE A 11 44.38 5.14 -26.13
C ILE A 11 43.90 4.13 -25.09
N MET A 12 44.78 3.31 -24.51
CA MET A 12 44.38 2.40 -23.40
C MET A 12 44.18 3.12 -22.07
N ALA A 13 44.85 4.26 -21.82
CA ALA A 13 44.63 5.06 -20.61
C ALA A 13 43.32 5.88 -20.65
N LEU A 14 42.75 6.12 -21.85
CA LEU A 14 41.48 6.84 -22.01
C LEU A 14 40.23 5.93 -21.86
N MET A 15 40.41 4.61 -21.84
CA MET A 15 39.31 3.64 -21.67
C MET A 15 39.04 3.26 -20.19
N LEU A 16 39.81 3.83 -19.25
CA LEU A 16 39.77 3.47 -17.82
C LEU A 16 39.18 4.55 -16.90
N THR A 17 38.56 5.61 -17.44
CA THR A 17 37.99 6.71 -16.64
C THR A 17 36.52 7.01 -16.90
N SER A 18 35.71 6.00 -17.22
CA SER A 18 34.25 6.14 -17.24
C SER A 18 33.50 4.98 -16.58
N THR A 19 34.00 4.47 -15.46
CA THR A 19 33.09 4.01 -14.42
C THR A 19 32.68 5.24 -13.62
N SER A 20 31.80 6.07 -14.19
CA SER A 20 30.94 6.89 -13.35
C SER A 20 30.16 5.90 -12.49
N ALA A 21 30.63 5.69 -11.26
CA ALA A 21 29.83 5.10 -10.22
C ALA A 21 28.64 6.04 -10.03
N TYR A 22 27.60 5.83 -10.81
CA TYR A 22 26.31 6.48 -10.60
C TYR A 22 25.85 5.96 -9.24
N ALA A 23 26.02 6.79 -8.21
CA ALA A 23 25.42 6.56 -6.90
C ALA A 23 23.90 6.73 -7.06
N SER A 24 23.27 5.78 -7.73
CA SER A 24 21.83 5.67 -7.82
C SER A 24 21.26 5.39 -6.43
N VAL A 25 20.04 5.86 -6.17
CA VAL A 25 19.30 5.59 -4.92
C VAL A 25 19.27 4.09 -4.63
N PHE A 26 19.13 3.23 -5.65
CA PHE A 26 19.22 1.77 -5.49
C PHE A 26 20.61 1.30 -5.09
N SER A 27 21.66 1.75 -5.77
CA SER A 27 23.03 1.40 -5.37
C SER A 27 23.39 1.92 -3.97
N LEU A 28 22.82 3.05 -3.52
CA LEU A 28 22.96 3.56 -2.16
C LEU A 28 22.23 2.68 -1.13
N ILE A 29 21.02 2.21 -1.47
CA ILE A 29 20.23 1.27 -0.67
C ILE A 29 20.90 -0.12 -0.60
N GLU A 30 21.55 -0.56 -1.68
CA GLU A 30 22.27 -1.84 -1.76
C GLU A 30 23.64 -1.78 -1.07
N ALA A 31 24.39 -0.68 -1.20
CA ALA A 31 25.79 -0.62 -0.77
C ALA A 31 25.98 -0.28 0.71
N THR A 32 25.03 0.39 1.39
CA THR A 32 25.30 0.90 2.75
C THR A 32 24.16 0.81 3.76
N GLY A 33 22.90 0.59 3.37
CA GLY A 33 21.74 0.67 4.27
C GLY A 33 21.46 2.09 4.84
N GLU A 34 22.47 2.94 4.98
CA GLU A 34 22.41 4.31 5.52
C GLU A 34 22.33 5.40 4.44
N GLY A 35 22.73 5.13 3.19
CA GLY A 35 22.77 6.13 2.13
C GLY A 35 21.42 6.77 1.81
N LEU A 36 20.34 5.99 1.81
CA LEU A 36 18.98 6.51 1.66
C LEU A 36 18.56 7.37 2.84
N ASN A 37 18.90 6.96 4.08
CA ASN A 37 18.56 7.72 5.28
C ASN A 37 19.21 9.12 5.24
N GLN A 38 20.46 9.21 4.81
CA GLN A 38 21.15 10.49 4.60
C GLN A 38 20.51 11.32 3.48
N LEU A 39 20.11 10.69 2.38
CA LEU A 39 19.44 11.38 1.27
C LEU A 39 18.07 11.94 1.70
N LEU A 40 17.29 11.18 2.47
CA LEU A 40 16.02 11.62 3.04
C LEU A 40 16.21 12.77 4.02
N LEU A 41 17.25 12.71 4.86
CA LEU A 41 17.62 13.80 5.77
C LEU A 41 17.95 15.09 5.00
N LYS A 42 18.80 15.01 3.97
CA LYS A 42 19.14 16.14 3.08
C LYS A 42 17.92 16.69 2.33
N SER A 43 16.93 15.82 2.08
CA SER A 43 15.65 16.17 1.45
C SER A 43 14.62 16.73 2.43
N GLY A 44 15.00 17.03 3.68
CA GLY A 44 14.13 17.68 4.66
C GLY A 44 13.19 16.73 5.40
N VAL A 45 13.37 15.41 5.31
CA VAL A 45 12.64 14.44 6.14
C VAL A 45 13.39 14.30 7.47
N LEU A 46 13.10 15.18 8.44
CA LEU A 46 13.86 15.29 9.70
C LEU A 46 13.45 14.27 10.77
N ASP A 47 12.25 13.72 10.66
CA ASP A 47 11.76 12.69 11.57
C ASP A 47 12.40 11.32 11.27
N SER A 48 13.07 10.73 12.25
CA SER A 48 13.74 9.42 12.12
C SER A 48 12.77 8.26 11.94
N GLU A 49 11.58 8.32 12.52
CA GLU A 49 10.55 7.30 12.37
C GLU A 49 10.03 7.29 10.92
N VAL A 50 9.74 8.48 10.37
CA VAL A 50 9.32 8.64 8.97
C VAL A 50 10.39 8.08 8.03
N ARG A 51 11.67 8.42 8.24
CA ARG A 51 12.77 7.87 7.42
C ARG A 51 12.90 6.36 7.52
N SER A 52 12.70 5.79 8.71
CA SER A 52 12.71 4.33 8.92
C SER A 52 11.60 3.64 8.14
N VAL A 53 10.37 4.16 8.20
CA VAL A 53 9.23 3.59 7.47
C VAL A 53 9.43 3.69 5.95
N VAL A 54 9.92 4.83 5.44
CA VAL A 54 10.21 4.99 4.01
C VAL A 54 11.25 3.98 3.53
N THR A 55 12.32 3.80 4.30
CA THR A 55 13.36 2.80 4.00
C THR A 55 12.78 1.40 3.96
N LYS A 56 11.97 1.03 4.96
CA LYS A 56 11.28 -0.26 5.01
C LYS A 56 10.33 -0.46 3.82
N ASN A 57 9.59 0.58 3.42
CA ASN A 57 8.70 0.51 2.26
C ASN A 57 9.48 0.21 0.98
N LEU A 58 10.62 0.84 0.75
CA LEU A 58 11.44 0.55 -0.43
C LEU A 58 11.98 -0.88 -0.41
N ASP A 59 12.41 -1.37 0.75
CA ASP A 59 12.83 -2.76 0.94
C ASP A 59 11.71 -3.77 0.62
N LEU A 60 10.50 -3.52 1.11
CA LEU A 60 9.34 -4.36 0.81
C LEU A 60 8.95 -4.28 -0.66
N ALA A 61 8.99 -3.09 -1.27
CA ALA A 61 8.71 -2.90 -2.69
C ALA A 61 9.69 -3.68 -3.58
N MET A 62 10.98 -3.68 -3.25
CA MET A 62 11.99 -4.47 -3.97
C MET A 62 11.77 -5.99 -3.80
N LYS A 63 11.45 -6.44 -2.58
CA LYS A 63 11.08 -7.85 -2.34
C LYS A 63 9.86 -8.27 -3.13
N ASP A 64 8.83 -7.42 -3.21
CA ASP A 64 7.62 -7.70 -3.98
C ASP A 64 7.91 -7.75 -5.50
N LEU A 65 8.84 -6.94 -5.99
CA LEU A 65 9.24 -6.94 -7.40
C LEU A 65 10.22 -8.05 -7.75
N SER A 66 10.80 -8.71 -6.76
CA SER A 66 11.67 -9.87 -6.93
C SER A 66 10.85 -11.16 -7.08
N HIS A 67 11.26 -12.01 -8.03
CA HIS A 67 10.60 -13.29 -8.24
C HIS A 67 10.76 -14.24 -7.03
N THR A 68 11.91 -14.18 -6.38
CA THR A 68 12.28 -15.03 -5.23
C THR A 68 11.76 -14.49 -3.91
N GLY A 69 11.31 -13.22 -3.87
CA GLY A 69 10.96 -12.52 -2.63
C GLY A 69 12.16 -11.97 -1.84
N LYS A 70 13.37 -12.07 -2.42
CA LYS A 70 14.60 -11.51 -1.85
C LYS A 70 14.92 -10.17 -2.51
N LYS A 71 15.32 -9.18 -1.70
CA LYS A 71 15.64 -7.83 -2.19
C LYS A 71 16.81 -7.84 -3.17
N GLU A 72 17.79 -8.71 -2.92
CA GLU A 72 19.02 -8.84 -3.70
C GLU A 72 18.76 -9.32 -5.13
N ASP A 73 17.63 -9.98 -5.36
CA ASP A 73 17.22 -10.48 -6.68
C ASP A 73 16.33 -9.46 -7.43
N PHE A 74 16.11 -8.26 -6.87
CA PHE A 74 15.40 -7.18 -7.55
C PHE A 74 16.18 -6.68 -8.78
N SER A 75 15.47 -6.38 -9.86
CA SER A 75 16.05 -5.75 -11.04
C SER A 75 15.10 -4.71 -11.62
N PHE A 76 15.60 -3.49 -11.76
CA PHE A 76 14.85 -2.39 -12.38
C PHE A 76 14.53 -2.67 -13.86
N ASN A 77 15.35 -3.46 -14.55
CA ASN A 77 15.07 -3.90 -15.92
C ASN A 77 13.90 -4.89 -15.97
N THR A 78 13.80 -5.79 -14.99
CA THR A 78 12.63 -6.67 -14.84
C THR A 78 11.36 -5.84 -14.65
N LEU A 79 11.39 -4.81 -13.80
CA LEU A 79 10.26 -3.88 -13.65
C LEU A 79 9.90 -3.19 -14.99
N LYS A 80 10.88 -2.69 -15.76
CA LYS A 80 10.65 -2.12 -17.10
C LYS A 80 9.94 -3.09 -18.04
N MET A 81 10.26 -4.38 -17.98
CA MET A 81 9.60 -5.40 -18.80
C MET A 81 8.16 -5.68 -18.35
N MET A 82 7.88 -5.57 -17.06
CA MET A 82 6.55 -5.86 -16.46
C MET A 82 5.54 -4.72 -16.67
N VAL A 83 5.97 -3.47 -16.70
CA VAL A 83 5.07 -2.31 -16.81
C VAL A 83 4.51 -2.19 -18.24
N LYS A 84 3.19 -2.27 -18.38
CA LYS A 84 2.49 -2.31 -19.70
C LYS A 84 1.54 -1.15 -20.01
N GLY A 85 1.38 -0.13 -19.15
CA GLY A 85 0.55 1.06 -19.40
C GLY A 85 1.36 2.30 -19.78
N SER A 86 0.83 3.21 -20.61
CA SER A 86 1.52 4.45 -21.01
C SER A 86 1.79 5.39 -19.82
N GLN A 87 0.78 5.58 -18.95
CA GLN A 87 0.93 6.37 -17.73
C GLN A 87 1.93 5.73 -16.75
N ASP A 88 1.86 4.41 -16.57
CA ASP A 88 2.76 3.69 -15.68
C ASP A 88 4.20 3.66 -16.21
N LYS A 89 4.39 3.63 -17.54
CA LYS A 89 5.70 3.79 -18.18
C LYS A 89 6.28 5.18 -17.93
N ALA A 90 5.47 6.23 -18.04
CA ALA A 90 5.90 7.59 -17.70
C ALA A 90 6.28 7.72 -16.21
N ARG A 91 5.51 7.09 -15.31
CA ARG A 91 5.88 7.01 -13.88
C ARG A 91 7.22 6.30 -13.70
N LEU A 92 7.41 5.14 -14.33
CA LEU A 92 8.64 4.36 -14.22
C LEU A 92 9.85 5.13 -14.77
N GLN A 93 9.68 5.86 -15.87
CA GLN A 93 10.73 6.70 -16.43
C GLN A 93 11.17 7.77 -15.43
N LYS A 94 10.22 8.50 -14.83
CA LYS A 94 10.52 9.50 -13.79
C LYS A 94 11.23 8.88 -12.58
N VAL A 95 10.78 7.71 -12.12
CA VAL A 95 11.47 6.96 -11.06
C VAL A 95 12.91 6.67 -11.45
N SER A 96 13.14 6.17 -12.67
CA SER A 96 14.49 5.88 -13.17
C SER A 96 15.38 7.10 -13.23
N GLU A 97 14.84 8.25 -13.67
CA GLU A 97 15.57 9.50 -13.80
C GLU A 97 15.96 10.06 -12.43
N VAL A 98 15.00 10.15 -11.51
CA VAL A 98 15.24 10.70 -10.16
C VAL A 98 16.17 9.79 -9.37
N PHE A 99 15.98 8.48 -9.42
CA PHE A 99 16.84 7.54 -8.69
C PHE A 99 18.25 7.42 -9.27
N ALA A 100 18.52 7.93 -10.48
CA ALA A 100 19.87 8.02 -11.04
C ALA A 100 20.61 9.31 -10.63
N LYS A 101 19.90 10.31 -10.09
CA LYS A 101 20.52 11.56 -9.61
C LYS A 101 21.27 11.31 -8.30
N GLU A 102 22.45 11.92 -8.17
CA GLU A 102 23.22 11.92 -6.93
C GLU A 102 22.55 12.75 -5.83
N ASN A 103 21.96 13.90 -6.22
CA ASN A 103 21.26 14.83 -5.33
C ASN A 103 19.92 15.27 -5.96
N PRO A 104 18.90 14.39 -5.98
CA PRO A 104 17.55 14.76 -6.43
C PRO A 104 16.94 15.85 -5.55
N GLU A 105 16.06 16.68 -6.12
CA GLU A 105 15.28 17.62 -5.31
C GLU A 105 14.35 16.87 -4.37
N ALA A 106 14.12 17.43 -3.18
CA ALA A 106 13.32 16.79 -2.13
C ALA A 106 11.93 16.36 -2.60
N LYS A 107 11.27 17.22 -3.38
CA LYS A 107 9.93 16.94 -3.93
C LYS A 107 9.97 15.81 -4.96
N GLU A 108 10.93 15.86 -5.89
CA GLU A 108 11.10 14.83 -6.91
C GLU A 108 11.39 13.46 -6.28
N LEU A 109 12.23 13.41 -5.24
CA LEU A 109 12.56 12.18 -4.54
C LEU A 109 11.32 11.54 -3.90
N LYS A 110 10.51 12.34 -3.21
CA LYS A 110 9.26 11.86 -2.58
C LYS A 110 8.27 11.33 -3.62
N GLU A 111 8.08 12.05 -4.72
CA GLU A 111 7.22 11.63 -5.83
C GLU A 111 7.72 10.35 -6.51
N ALA A 112 9.04 10.19 -6.66
CA ALA A 112 9.65 8.99 -7.20
C ALA A 112 9.49 7.80 -6.26
N ILE A 113 9.67 7.98 -4.95
CA ILE A 113 9.42 6.94 -3.95
C ILE A 113 7.96 6.49 -3.96
N ASN A 114 7.01 7.42 -3.92
CA ASN A 114 5.57 7.09 -3.98
C ASN A 114 5.23 6.36 -5.28
N SER A 115 5.80 6.79 -6.41
CA SER A 115 5.60 6.14 -7.70
C SER A 115 6.23 4.75 -7.77
N PHE A 116 7.40 4.54 -7.18
CA PHE A 116 8.05 3.23 -7.13
C PHE A 116 7.28 2.23 -6.29
N VAL A 117 6.85 2.63 -5.09
CA VAL A 117 5.98 1.81 -4.22
C VAL A 117 4.65 1.49 -4.92
N TYR A 118 4.03 2.48 -5.57
CA TYR A 118 2.83 2.24 -6.37
C TYR A 118 3.05 1.19 -7.48
N LEU A 119 4.16 1.29 -8.21
CA LEU A 119 4.50 0.35 -9.29
C LEU A 119 4.80 -1.05 -8.74
N SER A 120 5.44 -1.17 -7.57
CA SER A 120 5.71 -2.45 -6.92
C SER A 120 4.43 -3.19 -6.59
N GLN A 121 3.41 -2.47 -6.13
CA GLN A 121 2.13 -3.07 -5.77
C GLN A 121 1.27 -3.40 -6.98
N ARG A 122 1.33 -2.57 -8.02
CA ARG A 122 0.58 -2.78 -9.27
C ARG A 122 1.12 -3.94 -10.12
N TYR A 123 2.43 -4.16 -10.11
CA TYR A 123 3.09 -5.14 -10.99
C TYR A 123 3.84 -6.25 -10.26
N GLY A 124 4.15 -6.10 -8.97
CA GLY A 124 4.91 -7.09 -8.21
C GLY A 124 4.19 -8.40 -7.97
N TYR A 125 4.93 -9.33 -7.39
CA TYR A 125 4.50 -10.68 -7.06
C TYR A 125 3.77 -10.79 -5.71
N LYS A 126 3.53 -9.67 -5.00
CA LYS A 126 2.71 -9.59 -3.77
C LYS A 126 3.09 -10.67 -2.74
N LYS A 127 4.31 -10.59 -2.19
CA LYS A 127 4.95 -11.69 -1.46
C LYS A 127 4.79 -11.59 0.05
N SER A 128 4.87 -10.39 0.60
CA SER A 128 4.91 -10.23 2.07
C SER A 128 4.32 -8.93 2.59
N ALA A 129 4.01 -7.95 1.74
CA ALA A 129 3.47 -6.67 2.17
C ALA A 129 2.22 -6.28 1.39
N ILE A 130 1.41 -5.41 2.01
CA ILE A 130 0.28 -4.77 1.33
C ILE A 130 0.35 -3.27 1.55
N LEU A 131 -0.07 -2.57 0.50
CA LEU A 131 -0.21 -1.14 0.49
C LEU A 131 -1.37 -0.66 1.38
N SER A 132 -1.02 0.13 2.37
CA SER A 132 -1.92 0.98 3.14
C SER A 132 -1.72 2.43 2.73
N CYS A 133 -2.78 3.23 2.82
CA CYS A 133 -2.67 4.68 2.64
C CYS A 133 -1.94 5.26 3.86
N ALA A 134 -0.84 5.99 3.65
CA ALA A 134 -0.06 6.57 4.74
C ALA A 134 -0.91 7.47 5.65
N PRO A 135 -1.73 8.40 5.13
CA PRO A 135 -2.68 9.13 5.97
C PRO A 135 -3.48 8.23 6.91
N CYS A 136 -4.01 7.10 6.42
CA CYS A 136 -4.89 6.22 7.20
C CYS A 136 -4.21 5.55 8.41
N VAL A 137 -2.88 5.47 8.42
CA VAL A 137 -2.12 4.73 9.44
C VAL A 137 -1.05 5.56 10.13
N ASN A 138 -0.62 6.67 9.53
CA ASN A 138 0.48 7.51 10.01
C ASN A 138 0.42 8.92 9.38
N LYS A 139 -0.16 9.86 10.14
CA LYS A 139 -0.25 11.28 9.75
C LYS A 139 1.12 11.90 9.48
N ASN A 140 2.14 11.56 10.29
CA ASN A 140 3.49 12.12 10.12
C ASN A 140 4.11 11.76 8.77
N LEU A 141 3.85 10.57 8.24
CA LEU A 141 4.28 10.18 6.89
C LEU A 141 3.61 11.01 5.79
N SER A 142 2.29 11.22 5.92
CA SER A 142 1.52 12.06 5.01
C SER A 142 2.02 13.50 5.02
N ASP A 143 2.23 14.08 6.21
CA ASP A 143 2.72 15.46 6.37
C ASP A 143 4.12 15.63 5.77
N ASN A 144 4.89 14.55 5.67
CA ASN A 144 6.19 14.52 5.01
C ASN A 144 6.13 14.25 3.50
N GLY A 145 4.94 14.08 2.91
CA GLY A 145 4.72 13.90 1.47
C GLY A 145 4.79 12.45 0.99
N PHE A 146 4.65 11.47 1.89
CA PHE A 146 4.58 10.06 1.53
C PHE A 146 3.12 9.58 1.54
N ASP A 147 2.69 8.98 0.45
CA ASP A 147 1.28 8.64 0.24
C ASP A 147 0.92 7.24 0.76
N PHE A 148 1.92 6.43 1.08
CA PHE A 148 1.74 5.00 1.32
C PHE A 148 2.61 4.43 2.44
N VAL A 149 2.10 3.36 3.07
CA VAL A 149 2.81 2.49 4.00
C VAL A 149 2.68 1.05 3.54
N LEU A 150 3.79 0.32 3.47
CA LEU A 150 3.77 -1.12 3.25
C LEU A 150 3.80 -1.85 4.59
N SER A 151 2.70 -2.54 4.89
CA SER A 151 2.56 -3.35 6.09
C SER A 151 2.98 -4.78 5.77
N GLU A 152 4.12 -5.20 6.32
CA GLU A 152 4.59 -6.59 6.20
C GLU A 152 3.75 -7.50 7.09
N MET A 153 3.11 -8.51 6.52
CA MET A 153 2.29 -9.46 7.27
C MET A 153 3.05 -10.78 7.41
N LYS A 154 3.29 -11.21 8.66
CA LYS A 154 4.18 -12.34 8.97
C LYS A 154 3.47 -13.58 9.49
N ASP A 155 2.17 -13.51 9.73
CA ASP A 155 1.42 -14.67 10.22
C ASP A 155 1.19 -15.71 9.12
N GLU A 156 0.94 -16.96 9.54
CA GLU A 156 0.79 -18.09 8.63
C GLU A 156 -0.41 -17.93 7.67
N SER A 157 -1.48 -17.27 8.11
CA SER A 157 -2.66 -17.03 7.27
C SER A 157 -2.34 -16.03 6.17
N SER A 158 -1.65 -14.94 6.50
CA SER A 158 -1.16 -13.97 5.52
C SER A 158 -0.19 -14.60 4.52
N ALA A 159 0.72 -15.48 4.95
CA ALA A 159 1.60 -16.20 4.04
C ALA A 159 0.82 -17.07 3.03
N ARG A 160 -0.26 -17.74 3.48
CA ARG A 160 -1.17 -18.48 2.59
C ARG A 160 -1.90 -17.56 1.62
N ILE A 161 -2.37 -16.41 2.09
CA ILE A 161 -3.06 -15.41 1.25
C ILE A 161 -2.12 -14.89 0.16
N PHE A 162 -0.91 -14.44 0.51
CA PHE A 162 0.07 -13.95 -0.46
C PHE A 162 0.47 -15.00 -1.49
N LYS A 163 0.62 -16.27 -1.07
CA LYS A 163 0.90 -17.39 -2.00
C LYS A 163 -0.20 -17.55 -3.07
N VAL A 164 -1.44 -17.25 -2.74
CA VAL A 164 -2.55 -17.25 -3.71
C VAL A 164 -2.52 -15.97 -4.55
N MET A 165 -2.35 -14.81 -3.90
CA MET A 165 -2.33 -13.50 -4.56
C MET A 165 -1.20 -13.36 -5.58
N SER A 166 -0.04 -13.99 -5.35
CA SER A 166 1.13 -13.91 -6.25
C SER A 166 0.88 -14.45 -7.65
N ARG A 167 -0.23 -15.19 -7.86
CA ARG A 167 -0.67 -15.68 -9.17
C ARG A 167 -1.26 -14.56 -10.04
N TYR A 168 -1.73 -13.48 -9.42
CA TYR A 168 -2.35 -12.32 -10.05
C TYR A 168 -1.36 -11.16 -10.17
N ASN A 169 -0.25 -11.42 -10.87
CA ASN A 169 0.89 -10.51 -11.02
C ASN A 169 0.75 -9.47 -12.14
N SER A 170 -0.48 -9.12 -12.54
CA SER A 170 -0.72 -8.05 -13.49
C SER A 170 -2.09 -7.42 -13.29
N PRO A 171 -2.28 -6.13 -13.61
CA PRO A 171 -3.56 -5.43 -13.42
C PRO A 171 -4.73 -6.16 -14.10
N ALA A 172 -4.52 -6.65 -15.32
CA ALA A 172 -5.56 -7.39 -16.05
C ALA A 172 -5.96 -8.71 -15.36
N LYS A 173 -5.01 -9.41 -14.73
CA LYS A 173 -5.32 -10.64 -13.97
C LYS A 173 -6.05 -10.31 -12.67
N VAL A 174 -5.65 -9.26 -11.97
CA VAL A 174 -6.31 -8.79 -10.74
C VAL A 174 -7.76 -8.43 -11.05
N GLN A 175 -8.00 -7.56 -12.03
CA GLN A 175 -9.37 -7.15 -12.40
C GLN A 175 -10.28 -8.32 -12.76
N ARG A 176 -9.79 -9.28 -13.56
CA ARG A 176 -10.56 -10.49 -13.90
C ARG A 176 -10.90 -11.31 -12.67
N GLN A 177 -9.95 -11.47 -11.75
CA GLN A 177 -10.16 -12.20 -10.50
C GLN A 177 -11.21 -11.52 -9.62
N LEU A 178 -11.07 -10.20 -9.40
CA LEU A 178 -12.00 -9.41 -8.60
C LEU A 178 -13.43 -9.51 -9.15
N TYR A 179 -13.60 -9.30 -10.46
CA TYR A 179 -14.90 -9.43 -11.12
C TYR A 179 -15.48 -10.84 -10.99
N SER A 180 -14.67 -11.87 -11.22
CA SER A 180 -15.13 -13.26 -11.11
C SER A 180 -15.57 -13.61 -9.69
N GLN A 181 -14.83 -13.21 -8.66
CA GLN A 181 -15.16 -13.53 -7.28
C GLN A 181 -16.40 -12.77 -6.80
N VAL A 182 -16.48 -11.46 -7.04
CA VAL A 182 -17.66 -10.65 -6.67
C VAL A 182 -18.91 -11.21 -7.33
N LYS A 183 -18.83 -11.58 -8.62
CA LYS A 183 -19.94 -12.22 -9.34
C LYS A 183 -20.32 -13.59 -8.75
N ASN A 184 -19.34 -14.45 -8.46
CA ASN A 184 -19.58 -15.80 -7.93
C ASN A 184 -20.21 -15.78 -6.53
N GLU A 185 -19.82 -14.81 -5.70
CA GLU A 185 -20.41 -14.59 -4.38
C GLU A 185 -21.80 -13.93 -4.45
N GLY A 186 -22.23 -13.48 -5.63
CA GLY A 186 -23.49 -12.77 -5.83
C GLY A 186 -23.53 -11.38 -5.18
N TRP A 187 -22.36 -10.80 -4.91
CA TRP A 187 -22.24 -9.45 -4.35
C TRP A 187 -22.21 -8.44 -5.48
N SER A 188 -22.72 -7.22 -5.25
CA SER A 188 -22.59 -6.03 -6.12
C SER A 188 -22.82 -6.25 -7.63
N ALA A 189 -23.80 -5.60 -8.25
CA ALA A 189 -24.08 -5.80 -9.69
C ALA A 189 -22.88 -5.54 -10.61
N ARG A 190 -21.93 -4.69 -10.18
CA ARG A 190 -20.71 -4.36 -10.91
C ARG A 190 -19.57 -4.01 -9.96
N VAL A 191 -18.36 -4.48 -10.28
CA VAL A 191 -17.12 -3.95 -9.68
C VAL A 191 -16.72 -2.68 -10.45
N PRO A 192 -16.63 -1.50 -9.82
CA PRO A 192 -16.19 -0.29 -10.49
C PRO A 192 -14.71 -0.39 -10.86
N MET A 193 -14.22 0.53 -11.71
CA MET A 193 -12.78 0.64 -11.91
C MET A 193 -12.15 1.19 -10.62
N LEU A 194 -11.31 0.37 -9.99
CA LEU A 194 -10.63 0.69 -8.74
C LEU A 194 -9.21 1.21 -9.04
N ASN A 195 -8.68 2.03 -8.14
CA ASN A 195 -7.24 2.31 -8.16
C ASN A 195 -6.46 1.06 -7.67
N PRO A 196 -5.16 0.93 -7.95
CA PRO A 196 -4.39 -0.27 -7.57
C PRO A 196 -4.38 -0.61 -6.09
N THR A 197 -4.39 0.40 -5.21
CA THR A 197 -4.44 0.19 -3.76
C THR A 197 -5.76 -0.48 -3.37
N ASP A 198 -6.89 0.02 -3.90
CA ASP A 198 -8.21 -0.55 -3.67
C ASP A 198 -8.36 -1.94 -4.33
N GLU A 199 -7.79 -2.15 -5.52
CA GLU A 199 -7.77 -3.46 -6.20
C GLU A 199 -7.04 -4.52 -5.36
N GLU A 200 -5.88 -4.16 -4.80
CA GLU A 200 -5.10 -5.06 -3.97
C GLU A 200 -5.74 -5.33 -2.62
N ALA A 201 -6.24 -4.29 -1.95
CA ALA A 201 -6.97 -4.42 -0.70
C ALA A 201 -8.18 -5.36 -0.86
N LEU A 202 -8.95 -5.17 -1.94
CA LEU A 202 -10.08 -6.04 -2.25
C LEU A 202 -9.66 -7.47 -2.60
N LEU A 203 -8.55 -7.64 -3.33
CA LEU A 203 -8.00 -8.97 -3.64
C LEU A 203 -7.59 -9.71 -2.37
N TYR A 204 -6.96 -9.01 -1.42
CA TYR A 204 -6.62 -9.56 -0.11
C TYR A 204 -7.88 -9.93 0.67
N PHE A 205 -8.87 -9.03 0.75
CA PHE A 205 -10.16 -9.27 1.41
C PHE A 205 -10.84 -10.56 0.88
N LEU A 206 -10.97 -10.68 -0.43
CA LEU A 206 -11.62 -11.83 -1.07
C LEU A 206 -10.82 -13.13 -0.89
N THR A 207 -9.49 -13.05 -0.83
CA THR A 207 -8.64 -14.22 -0.59
C THR A 207 -8.69 -14.65 0.87
N ALA A 208 -8.70 -13.68 1.80
CA ALA A 208 -8.80 -13.90 3.25
C ALA A 208 -10.13 -14.54 3.65
N GLN A 209 -11.22 -14.32 2.90
CA GLN A 209 -12.49 -15.01 3.12
C GLN A 209 -12.32 -16.54 3.15
N LYS A 210 -11.41 -17.07 2.32
CA LYS A 210 -11.13 -18.51 2.25
C LYS A 210 -9.96 -18.93 3.14
N TYR A 211 -8.86 -18.18 3.11
CA TYR A 211 -7.57 -18.60 3.68
C TYR A 211 -7.15 -17.86 4.94
N GLY A 212 -7.92 -16.85 5.36
CA GLY A 212 -7.60 -16.00 6.50
C GLY A 212 -7.77 -16.66 7.85
N SER A 213 -7.24 -15.98 8.87
CA SER A 213 -7.37 -16.33 10.28
C SER A 213 -8.82 -16.20 10.76
N SER A 214 -9.08 -16.63 12.00
CA SER A 214 -10.40 -16.46 12.60
C SER A 214 -10.80 -14.99 12.71
N ALA A 215 -9.89 -14.13 13.19
CA ALA A 215 -10.14 -12.70 13.33
C ALA A 215 -10.38 -12.02 11.97
N GLN A 216 -9.61 -12.41 10.93
CA GLN A 216 -9.82 -11.90 9.57
C GLN A 216 -11.21 -12.27 9.04
N LYS A 217 -11.63 -13.53 9.22
CA LYS A 217 -12.95 -14.00 8.77
C LYS A 217 -14.10 -13.34 9.54
N GLU A 218 -13.91 -13.11 10.83
CA GLU A 218 -14.88 -12.37 11.64
C GLU A 218 -15.04 -10.92 11.16
N LEU A 219 -13.92 -10.22 10.93
CA LEU A 219 -13.94 -8.87 10.38
C LEU A 219 -14.60 -8.83 8.99
N ILE A 220 -14.33 -9.80 8.12
CA ILE A 220 -15.00 -9.94 6.81
C ILE A 220 -16.51 -10.09 6.98
N SER A 221 -16.98 -10.91 7.93
CA SER A 221 -18.41 -11.06 8.21
C SER A 221 -19.04 -9.73 8.61
N ALA A 222 -18.43 -9.03 9.57
CA ALA A 222 -18.92 -7.75 10.06
C ALA A 222 -18.95 -6.69 8.95
N ILE A 223 -17.93 -6.66 8.08
CA ILE A 223 -17.92 -5.79 6.89
C ILE A 223 -19.12 -6.12 5.99
N LYS A 224 -19.37 -7.40 5.69
CA LYS A 224 -20.51 -7.79 4.83
C LYS A 224 -21.86 -7.36 5.41
N GLU A 225 -22.03 -7.39 6.73
CA GLU A 225 -23.26 -7.00 7.42
C GLU A 225 -23.56 -5.50 7.26
N VAL A 226 -22.54 -4.65 7.29
CA VAL A 226 -22.70 -3.20 7.04
C VAL A 226 -22.70 -2.83 5.55
N SER A 227 -22.37 -3.78 4.68
CA SER A 227 -22.30 -3.61 3.22
C SER A 227 -23.60 -4.01 2.52
N VAL A 228 -24.77 -3.77 3.11
CA VAL A 228 -26.04 -4.25 2.54
C VAL A 228 -26.78 -3.13 1.80
N SER A 229 -27.23 -3.44 0.59
CA SER A 229 -28.07 -2.59 -0.26
C SER A 229 -29.16 -3.46 -0.90
N ASN A 230 -30.43 -3.08 -0.77
CA ASN A 230 -31.57 -3.83 -1.29
C ASN A 230 -31.56 -5.33 -0.90
N GLY A 231 -31.18 -5.64 0.35
CA GLY A 231 -31.15 -7.00 0.89
C GLY A 231 -30.01 -7.88 0.38
N LYS A 232 -29.03 -7.34 -0.34
CA LYS A 232 -27.83 -8.06 -0.81
C LYS A 232 -26.57 -7.33 -0.39
N VAL A 233 -25.47 -8.08 -0.29
CA VAL A 233 -24.14 -7.49 -0.09
C VAL A 233 -23.75 -6.70 -1.34
N ASP A 234 -23.49 -5.42 -1.14
CA ASP A 234 -23.04 -4.46 -2.15
C ASP A 234 -21.95 -3.54 -1.56
N LEU A 235 -20.69 -3.96 -1.75
CA LEU A 235 -19.51 -3.21 -1.31
C LEU A 235 -19.36 -1.87 -2.03
N PHE A 236 -20.09 -1.67 -3.14
CA PHE A 236 -19.94 -0.52 -4.03
C PHE A 236 -21.23 0.28 -4.17
N SER A 237 -22.18 0.11 -3.25
CA SER A 237 -23.43 0.85 -3.22
C SER A 237 -23.18 2.36 -3.32
N ASN A 238 -24.00 3.07 -4.10
CA ASN A 238 -23.96 4.53 -4.15
C ASN A 238 -24.54 5.18 -2.89
N PHE A 239 -25.30 4.44 -2.09
CA PHE A 239 -25.95 4.93 -0.86
C PHE A 239 -25.18 4.56 0.41
N ASN A 240 -24.58 3.36 0.43
CA ASN A 240 -23.84 2.81 1.58
C ASN A 240 -22.38 2.48 1.21
N GLY A 241 -21.81 3.19 0.23
CA GLY A 241 -20.50 2.89 -0.33
C GLY A 241 -19.38 3.16 0.66
N HIS A 242 -18.61 2.12 0.98
CA HIS A 242 -17.46 2.23 1.88
C HIS A 242 -16.27 1.42 1.37
N LYS A 243 -15.13 1.60 2.04
CA LYS A 243 -13.87 0.92 1.74
C LYS A 243 -13.35 0.09 2.91
N PHE A 244 -14.21 -0.32 3.86
CA PHE A 244 -13.80 -1.14 5.00
C PHE A 244 -13.06 -2.44 4.63
N TYR A 245 -13.19 -2.95 3.40
CA TYR A 245 -12.35 -4.03 2.91
C TYR A 245 -10.83 -3.73 3.00
N SER A 246 -10.42 -2.46 3.05
CA SER A 246 -9.04 -2.02 3.23
C SER A 246 -8.51 -2.16 4.66
N PHE A 247 -9.37 -2.42 5.66
CA PHE A 247 -8.91 -2.66 7.02
C PHE A 247 -8.02 -3.89 7.09
N LEU A 248 -8.34 -4.96 6.37
CA LEU A 248 -7.53 -6.18 6.36
C LEU A 248 -6.12 -5.96 5.79
N SER A 249 -5.96 -5.00 4.88
CA SER A 249 -4.66 -4.64 4.31
C SER A 249 -3.87 -3.64 5.15
N SER A 250 -4.45 -3.14 6.25
CA SER A 250 -3.89 -2.05 7.05
C SER A 250 -2.85 -2.47 8.10
N GLY A 251 -2.61 -3.78 8.26
CA GLY A 251 -1.63 -4.29 9.22
C GLY A 251 -2.14 -4.44 10.66
N PHE A 252 -3.46 -4.42 10.86
CA PHE A 252 -4.07 -4.65 12.17
C PHE A 252 -3.76 -6.06 12.69
N ASN A 253 -3.48 -6.17 13.99
CA ASN A 253 -3.35 -7.46 14.67
C ASN A 253 -4.73 -8.09 14.97
N ASP A 254 -4.74 -9.34 15.44
CA ASP A 254 -5.99 -10.07 15.72
C ASP A 254 -6.92 -9.37 16.72
N ASN A 255 -6.38 -8.71 17.76
CA ASN A 255 -7.21 -7.97 18.72
C ASN A 255 -7.83 -6.72 18.09
N GLU A 256 -7.06 -5.98 17.29
CA GLU A 256 -7.54 -4.81 16.56
C GLU A 256 -8.61 -5.20 15.53
N MET A 257 -8.41 -6.30 14.80
CA MET A 257 -9.40 -6.82 13.86
C MET A 257 -10.69 -7.27 14.55
N THR A 258 -10.56 -7.91 15.72
CA THR A 258 -11.71 -8.34 16.54
C THR A 258 -12.51 -7.13 17.03
N GLU A 259 -11.82 -6.09 17.51
CA GLU A 259 -12.46 -4.86 17.95
C GLU A 259 -13.16 -4.13 16.79
N LEU A 260 -12.51 -4.03 15.63
CA LEU A 260 -13.14 -3.48 14.42
C LEU A 260 -14.38 -4.29 14.02
N ALA A 261 -14.32 -5.62 14.11
CA ALA A 261 -15.48 -6.47 13.82
C ALA A 261 -16.63 -6.20 14.79
N ARG A 262 -16.35 -6.01 16.08
CA ARG A 262 -17.35 -5.64 17.10
C ARG A 262 -17.99 -4.29 16.78
N ILE A 263 -17.20 -3.27 16.44
CA ILE A 263 -17.70 -1.94 16.07
C ILE A 263 -18.60 -2.02 14.84
N LEU A 264 -18.21 -2.77 13.82
CA LEU A 264 -19.00 -2.94 12.59
C LEU A 264 -20.29 -3.73 12.83
N LYS A 265 -20.29 -4.74 13.72
CA LYS A 265 -21.52 -5.42 14.14
C LYS A 265 -22.47 -4.46 14.86
N ALA A 266 -21.97 -3.65 15.79
CA ALA A 266 -22.76 -2.60 16.44
C ALA A 266 -23.30 -1.58 15.43
N THR A 267 -22.51 -1.24 14.41
CA THR A 267 -22.94 -0.37 13.30
C THR A 267 -24.09 -1.01 12.52
N ALA A 268 -24.02 -2.30 12.20
CA ALA A 268 -25.09 -3.01 11.51
C ALA A 268 -26.39 -3.03 12.31
N GLU A 269 -26.33 -3.15 13.65
CA GLU A 269 -27.50 -3.03 14.51
C GLU A 269 -28.05 -1.60 14.54
N GLU A 270 -27.19 -0.59 14.69
CA GLU A 270 -27.61 0.82 14.63
C GLU A 270 -28.29 1.15 13.29
N MET A 271 -27.78 0.64 12.16
CA MET A 271 -28.41 0.80 10.85
C MET A 271 -29.86 0.26 10.84
N LYS A 272 -30.10 -0.88 11.49
CA LYS A 272 -31.45 -1.49 11.57
C LYS A 272 -32.38 -0.70 12.48
N GLU A 273 -31.90 -0.31 13.65
CA GLU A 273 -32.70 0.39 14.67
C GLU A 273 -33.07 1.81 14.24
N SER A 274 -32.10 2.55 13.71
CA SER A 274 -32.24 3.96 13.34
C SER A 274 -32.60 4.21 11.87
N LYS A 275 -32.62 3.15 11.05
CA LYS A 275 -32.83 3.21 9.58
C LYS A 275 -31.86 4.15 8.86
N LYS A 276 -30.63 4.29 9.39
CA LYS A 276 -29.56 5.10 8.83
C LYS A 276 -28.71 4.32 7.84
N GLY A 277 -28.01 5.06 6.96
CA GLY A 277 -26.95 4.50 6.11
C GLY A 277 -25.71 4.12 6.93
N THR A 278 -24.82 3.34 6.32
CA THR A 278 -23.63 2.80 7.00
C THR A 278 -22.76 3.88 7.62
N MET A 279 -22.58 5.01 6.93
CA MET A 279 -21.71 6.10 7.39
C MET A 279 -22.23 6.73 8.68
N ASP A 280 -23.50 7.14 8.70
CA ASP A 280 -24.09 7.82 9.85
C ASP A 280 -24.14 6.88 11.06
N ALA A 281 -24.59 5.64 10.86
CA ALA A 281 -24.62 4.63 11.91
C ALA A 281 -23.22 4.32 12.47
N PHE A 282 -22.19 4.25 11.61
CA PHE A 282 -20.82 4.01 12.05
C PHE A 282 -20.32 5.15 12.94
N TYR A 283 -20.57 6.40 12.54
CA TYR A 283 -20.17 7.55 13.35
C TYR A 283 -20.95 7.66 14.66
N ASP A 284 -22.23 7.30 14.68
CA ASP A 284 -23.02 7.28 15.91
C ASP A 284 -22.49 6.23 16.89
N VAL A 285 -22.13 5.04 16.42
CA VAL A 285 -21.50 4.01 17.24
C VAL A 285 -20.15 4.49 17.79
N LEU A 286 -19.30 5.08 16.96
CA LEU A 286 -18.01 5.62 17.43
C LEU A 286 -18.20 6.75 18.45
N GLN A 287 -19.22 7.59 18.27
CA GLN A 287 -19.54 8.68 19.20
C GLN A 287 -20.02 8.12 20.54
N LYS A 288 -20.94 7.16 20.54
CA LYS A 288 -21.40 6.44 21.76
C LYS A 288 -20.21 5.85 22.51
N GLU A 289 -19.30 5.20 21.80
CA GLU A 289 -18.09 4.62 22.40
C GLU A 289 -17.10 5.62 22.96
N ALA A 290 -17.03 6.81 22.39
CA ALA A 290 -16.23 7.90 22.92
C ALA A 290 -16.86 8.47 24.19
N ASP A 291 -18.19 8.61 24.22
CA ASP A 291 -18.93 9.14 25.35
C ASP A 291 -18.95 8.17 26.55
N GLU A 292 -18.93 6.86 26.29
CA GLU A 292 -18.82 5.81 27.31
C GLU A 292 -17.36 5.54 27.78
N ALA A 293 -16.38 6.25 27.22
CA ALA A 293 -14.99 6.05 27.59
C ALA A 293 -14.73 6.50 29.05
N ARG A 294 -14.23 5.56 29.87
CA ARG A 294 -14.03 5.74 31.31
C ARG A 294 -13.05 6.85 31.70
N THR A 295 -12.17 7.28 30.80
CA THR A 295 -11.17 8.32 31.08
C THR A 295 -11.19 9.42 30.01
N PRO A 296 -10.91 10.68 30.40
CA PRO A 296 -10.81 11.79 29.44
C PRO A 296 -9.78 11.54 28.34
N ALA A 297 -8.64 10.92 28.67
CA ALA A 297 -7.60 10.59 27.69
C ALA A 297 -8.06 9.54 26.67
N ALA A 298 -8.78 8.50 27.11
CA ALA A 298 -9.34 7.49 26.20
C ALA A 298 -10.43 8.09 25.31
N ARG A 299 -11.28 8.95 25.87
CA ARG A 299 -12.30 9.71 25.12
C ARG A 299 -11.66 10.57 24.05
N GLN A 300 -10.65 11.36 24.42
CA GLN A 300 -9.97 12.25 23.49
C GLN A 300 -9.26 11.50 22.36
N LYS A 301 -8.67 10.32 22.65
CA LYS A 301 -8.08 9.44 21.62
C LYS A 301 -9.14 8.91 20.64
N LYS A 302 -10.31 8.48 21.13
CA LYS A 302 -11.41 8.00 20.29
C LYS A 302 -12.02 9.13 19.45
N LEU A 303 -12.20 10.32 20.04
CA LEU A 303 -12.70 11.50 19.33
C LEU A 303 -11.72 11.96 18.24
N ALA A 304 -10.41 11.97 18.51
CA ALA A 304 -9.41 12.33 17.51
C ALA A 304 -9.40 11.34 16.33
N LEU A 305 -9.59 10.04 16.58
CA LEU A 305 -9.75 9.04 15.52
C LEU A 305 -11.03 9.27 14.71
N LEU A 306 -12.14 9.61 15.39
CA LEU A 306 -13.43 9.89 14.76
C LEU A 306 -13.36 11.14 13.86
N GLU A 307 -12.75 12.22 14.35
CA GLU A 307 -12.53 13.47 13.60
C GLU A 307 -11.61 13.24 12.39
N TYR A 308 -10.54 12.46 12.57
CA TYR A 308 -9.65 12.06 11.48
C TYR A 308 -10.36 11.25 10.38
N LEU A 309 -11.21 10.28 10.76
CA LEU A 309 -11.99 9.48 9.81
C LEU A 309 -13.05 10.31 9.07
N ARG A 310 -13.61 11.35 9.72
CA ARG A 310 -14.58 12.30 9.14
C ARG A 310 -13.97 13.24 8.11
N ASP A 311 -12.87 13.91 8.47
CA ASP A 311 -12.28 14.99 7.65
C ASP A 311 -11.75 14.50 6.31
N ASP A 312 -11.25 13.26 6.25
CA ASP A 312 -10.63 12.72 5.06
C ASP A 312 -11.61 11.94 4.17
N ALA A 313 -12.81 11.59 4.65
CA ALA A 313 -13.80 10.72 3.97
C ALA A 313 -13.15 9.52 3.23
N LYS A 314 -12.07 8.94 3.77
CA LYS A 314 -11.27 7.91 3.05
C LYS A 314 -11.92 6.53 3.12
N CYS A 315 -12.70 6.27 4.16
CA CYS A 315 -13.44 5.02 4.35
C CYS A 315 -14.79 4.99 3.65
N PHE A 316 -15.33 6.13 3.23
CA PHE A 316 -16.65 6.23 2.58
C PHE A 316 -16.49 6.89 1.20
N LYS A 317 -17.21 6.43 0.19
CA LYS A 317 -17.19 7.12 -1.10
C LYS A 317 -17.98 8.43 -0.96
N LYS A 318 -17.41 9.54 -1.46
CA LYS A 318 -18.20 10.72 -1.83
C LYS A 318 -19.01 10.43 -3.09
#